data_AF-A0A132GSB4-F1
#
_entry.id   AF-A0A132GSB4-F1
#
_cell.length_a   1.000
_cell.length_b   1.000
_cell.length_c   1.000
_cell.angle_alpha   90.00
_cell.angle_beta   90.00
_cell.angle_gamma   90.00
#
_symmetry.space_group_name_H-M   'P 1'
#
loop_
_entity.id
_entity.type
_entity.pdbx_description
1 polymer ?
#
loop_
_entity_poly.entity_id
_entity_poly.type
_entity_poly.pdbx_seq_one_letter_code
_entity_poly.pdbx_strand_id
1 'polypeptide(L)'
;MMITLDYLQKKKIKFFPLTSLGLKGYAYPKEDALTIIEELRKNNIPIIGGKVLVLVDNKIEYPKGYDNWFCDRLQNESWFDFVQRSCDISFQYVNRYSINNAFPFFRKGKIGLFKISYIEKPEEYIDISSKVNKVLAQWNPIGVPLDIADSEYTEYVPYIIDAIGDIKEVTNCLLSILRNIGVGKEVFNNLDITKIAFQLNDLANHQIISKIKES
;
A
#
# COMPACT_ATOMS: atom_id res chain seq x y z
N MET A 1 1.06 8.47 17.87
CA MET A 1 -0.16 9.31 17.69
C MET A 1 -1.05 8.59 16.70
N MET A 2 -2.26 8.20 17.09
CA MET A 2 -3.22 7.62 16.16
C MET A 2 -3.98 8.75 15.43
N ILE A 3 -4.13 8.65 14.11
CA ILE A 3 -5.08 9.49 13.38
C ILE A 3 -6.49 8.96 13.69
N THR A 4 -7.08 9.50 14.76
CA THR A 4 -8.40 9.12 15.23
C THR A 4 -9.49 9.94 14.54
N LEU A 5 -10.73 9.43 14.57
CA LEU A 5 -11.90 10.19 14.12
C LEU A 5 -12.00 11.55 14.84
N ASP A 6 -11.73 11.58 16.15
CA ASP A 6 -11.74 12.80 16.95
C ASP A 6 -10.69 13.81 16.47
N TYR A 7 -9.46 13.36 16.20
CA TYR A 7 -8.42 14.21 15.63
C TYR A 7 -8.86 14.82 14.28
N LEU A 8 -9.38 13.98 13.38
CA LEU A 8 -9.83 14.41 12.06
C LEU A 8 -10.95 15.46 12.15
N GLN A 9 -11.93 15.23 13.02
CA GLN A 9 -13.04 16.16 13.25
C GLN A 9 -12.56 17.49 13.85
N LYS A 10 -11.70 17.42 14.88
CA LYS A 10 -11.14 18.61 15.55
C LYS A 10 -10.34 19.49 14.59
N LYS A 11 -9.58 18.86 13.69
CA LYS A 11 -8.76 19.55 12.69
C LYS A 11 -9.51 19.89 11.41
N LYS A 12 -10.80 19.54 11.32
CA LYS A 12 -11.65 19.72 10.13
C LYS A 12 -11.05 19.10 8.86
N ILE A 13 -10.34 17.99 9.03
CA ILE A 13 -9.78 17.21 7.92
C ILE A 13 -10.93 16.51 7.20
N LYS A 14 -11.02 16.67 5.89
CA LYS A 14 -11.98 15.92 5.07
C LYS A 14 -11.45 14.51 4.84
N PHE A 15 -12.28 13.51 5.11
CA PHE A 15 -11.92 12.11 5.00
C PHE A 15 -13.08 11.27 4.46
N PHE A 16 -12.73 10.10 3.93
CA PHE A 16 -13.66 9.14 3.36
C PHE A 16 -13.36 7.75 3.94
N PRO A 17 -14.29 7.14 4.70
CA PRO A 17 -14.13 5.79 5.18
C PRO A 17 -14.02 4.80 4.02
N LEU A 18 -13.10 3.84 4.14
CA LEU A 18 -12.87 2.83 3.11
C LEU A 18 -13.58 1.50 3.36
N THR A 19 -14.50 1.49 4.33
CA THR A 19 -15.27 0.30 4.72
C THR A 19 -16.11 -0.26 3.58
N SER A 20 -16.57 0.58 2.64
CA SER A 20 -17.28 0.13 1.42
C SER A 20 -16.40 -0.69 0.47
N LEU A 21 -15.08 -0.60 0.60
CA LEU A 21 -14.09 -1.40 -0.11
C LEU A 21 -13.53 -2.55 0.74
N GLY A 22 -14.07 -2.79 1.94
CA GLY A 22 -13.53 -3.77 2.90
C GLY A 22 -12.23 -3.33 3.59
N LEU A 23 -11.73 -2.13 3.29
CA LEU A 23 -10.47 -1.64 3.85
C LEU A 23 -10.69 -0.92 5.17
N LYS A 24 -9.73 -1.07 6.09
CA LYS A 24 -9.65 -0.28 7.32
C LYS A 24 -9.11 1.12 7.03
N GLY A 25 -9.56 2.09 7.82
CA GLY A 25 -9.06 3.46 7.79
C GLY A 25 -9.79 4.37 6.79
N TYR A 26 -9.09 5.42 6.38
CA TYR A 26 -9.65 6.54 5.63
C TYR A 26 -8.77 6.90 4.44
N ALA A 27 -9.39 7.50 3.42
CA ALA A 27 -8.68 8.23 2.38
C ALA A 27 -9.05 9.71 2.41
N TYR A 28 -8.12 10.55 1.96
CA TYR A 28 -8.20 11.99 2.09
C TYR A 28 -8.09 12.65 0.72
N PRO A 29 -8.83 13.73 0.43
CA PRO A 29 -8.52 14.61 -0.69
C PRO A 29 -7.08 15.14 -0.59
N LYS A 30 -6.55 15.62 -1.72
CA LYS A 30 -5.15 16.08 -1.82
C LYS A 30 -4.69 16.99 -0.67
N GLU A 31 -5.38 18.11 -0.44
CA GLU A 31 -4.98 19.08 0.58
C GLU A 31 -5.00 18.50 2.00
N ASP A 32 -6.00 17.68 2.30
CA ASP A 32 -6.15 16.97 3.56
C ASP A 32 -5.07 15.89 3.73
N ALA A 33 -4.73 15.17 2.67
CA ALA A 33 -3.65 14.19 2.66
C ALA A 33 -2.30 14.85 2.94
N LEU A 34 -2.02 16.01 2.34
CA LEU A 34 -0.81 16.79 2.62
C LEU A 34 -0.77 17.23 4.08
N THR A 35 -1.90 17.65 4.65
CA THR A 35 -1.99 18.01 6.07
C THR A 35 -1.69 16.82 6.98
N ILE A 36 -2.21 15.63 6.64
CA ILE A 36 -1.93 14.39 7.36
C ILE A 36 -0.43 14.04 7.29
N ILE A 37 0.20 14.16 6.12
CA ILE A 37 1.64 13.92 5.96
C ILE A 37 2.47 14.81 6.89
N GLU A 38 2.14 16.11 6.96
CA GLU A 38 2.82 17.05 7.86
C GLU A 38 2.62 16.71 9.34
N GLU A 39 1.43 16.24 9.73
CA GLU A 39 1.19 15.81 11.11
C GLU A 39 2.01 14.56 11.45
N LEU A 40 2.07 13.57 10.57
CA LEU A 40 2.89 12.37 10.77
C LEU A 40 4.37 12.74 10.92
N ARG A 41 4.88 13.65 10.08
CA ARG A 41 6.25 14.17 10.18
C ARG A 41 6.51 14.80 11.57
N LYS A 42 5.62 15.69 12.04
CA LYS A 42 5.75 16.36 13.35
C LYS A 42 5.79 15.39 14.52
N ASN A 43 5.11 14.25 14.38
CA ASN A 43 5.02 13.23 15.42
C ASN A 43 6.09 12.13 15.28
N ASN A 44 7.07 12.32 14.39
CA ASN A 44 8.15 11.36 14.13
C ASN A 44 7.64 9.98 13.65
N ILE A 45 6.58 9.98 12.83
CA ILE A 45 5.92 8.78 12.31
C ILE A 45 6.21 8.66 10.81
N PRO A 46 6.87 7.58 10.35
CA PRO A 46 7.21 7.40 8.94
C PRO A 46 6.01 6.90 8.13
N ILE A 47 6.02 7.25 6.85
CA ILE A 47 5.01 6.83 5.88
C ILE A 47 5.60 5.72 5.01
N ILE A 48 5.06 4.51 5.11
CA ILE A 48 5.55 3.38 4.31
C ILE A 48 4.98 3.35 2.89
N GLY A 49 4.00 4.20 2.62
CA GLY A 49 3.43 4.34 1.28
C GLY A 49 2.01 4.83 1.31
N GLY A 50 1.30 4.52 0.23
CA GLY A 50 -0.10 4.81 0.12
C GLY A 50 -0.64 4.41 -1.24
N LYS A 51 -1.95 4.60 -1.40
CA LYS A 51 -2.63 4.32 -2.67
C LYS A 51 -3.58 5.43 -3.03
N VAL A 52 -3.78 5.56 -4.34
CA VAL A 52 -4.78 6.45 -4.90
C VAL A 52 -6.10 5.71 -5.06
N LEU A 53 -7.17 6.40 -4.70
CA LEU A 53 -8.55 6.02 -4.90
C LEU A 53 -9.27 7.18 -5.58
N VAL A 54 -10.44 6.90 -6.16
CA VAL A 54 -11.25 7.94 -6.79
C VAL A 54 -12.65 7.89 -6.25
N LEU A 55 -13.17 9.06 -5.89
CA LEU A 55 -14.59 9.24 -5.62
C LEU A 55 -15.29 9.67 -6.91
N VAL A 56 -16.24 8.85 -7.38
CA VAL A 56 -17.09 9.12 -8.55
C VAL A 56 -18.53 8.81 -8.17
N ASP A 57 -19.46 9.74 -8.38
CA ASP A 57 -20.89 9.55 -8.09
C ASP A 57 -21.15 9.00 -6.66
N ASN A 58 -20.44 9.57 -5.66
CA ASN A 58 -20.45 9.14 -4.25
C ASN A 58 -19.95 7.71 -3.97
N LYS A 59 -19.30 7.06 -4.94
CA LYS A 59 -18.70 5.74 -4.80
C LYS A 59 -17.18 5.82 -4.88
N ILE A 60 -16.50 5.15 -3.95
CA ILE A 60 -15.04 5.03 -3.95
C ILE A 60 -14.66 3.83 -4.82
N GLU A 61 -13.74 4.05 -5.76
CA GLU A 61 -13.25 3.04 -6.69
C GLU A 61 -11.73 3.12 -6.83
N TYR A 62 -11.11 2.05 -7.32
CA TYR A 62 -9.69 2.05 -7.67
C TYR A 62 -9.46 2.75 -9.01
N PRO A 63 -8.36 3.53 -9.16
CA PRO A 63 -7.98 4.10 -10.43
C PRO A 63 -7.55 3.03 -11.43
N LYS A 64 -7.71 3.33 -12.72
CA LYS A 64 -7.15 2.49 -13.78
C LYS A 64 -5.63 2.54 -13.68
N GLY A 65 -4.98 1.37 -13.53
CA GLY A 65 -3.53 1.25 -13.35
C GLY A 65 -3.12 1.00 -11.90
N TYR A 66 -4.03 1.19 -10.94
CA TYR A 66 -3.75 1.08 -9.52
C TYR A 66 -2.50 1.93 -9.16
N ASP A 67 -2.69 3.24 -9.06
CA ASP A 67 -1.58 4.13 -8.73
C ASP A 67 -1.27 4.05 -7.21
N ASN A 68 -0.01 3.83 -6.86
CA ASN A 68 0.47 3.75 -5.49
C ASN A 68 1.89 4.34 -5.35
N TRP A 69 2.34 4.45 -4.10
CA TRP A 69 3.76 4.65 -3.80
C TRP A 69 4.12 3.88 -2.54
N PHE A 70 5.39 3.61 -2.37
CA PHE A 70 5.95 3.00 -1.16
C PHE A 70 7.28 3.65 -0.80
N CYS A 71 7.66 3.51 0.46
CA CYS A 71 8.93 4.01 0.96
C CYS A 71 9.44 3.09 2.05
N ASP A 72 10.38 2.22 1.69
CA ASP A 72 11.07 1.37 2.65
C ASP A 72 12.24 2.13 3.28
N ARG A 73 12.52 1.81 4.54
CA ARG A 73 13.69 2.30 5.27
C ARG A 73 14.96 1.76 4.64
N LEU A 74 15.93 2.63 4.41
CA LEU A 74 17.23 2.23 3.86
C LEU A 74 18.07 1.51 4.92
N GLN A 75 19.01 0.69 4.47
CA GLN A 75 19.98 0.07 5.37
C GLN A 75 20.76 1.15 6.13
N ASN A 76 20.84 0.99 7.46
CA ASN A 76 21.51 1.92 8.39
C ASN A 76 20.93 3.33 8.46
N GLU A 77 19.78 3.60 7.83
CA GLU A 77 19.07 4.88 7.97
C GLU A 77 18.53 5.02 9.38
N SER A 78 18.70 6.18 10.01
CA SER A 78 18.11 6.43 11.33
C SER A 78 16.57 6.49 11.22
N TRP A 79 15.86 6.26 12.33
CA TRP A 79 14.40 6.39 12.31
C TRP A 79 13.96 7.81 11.91
N PHE A 80 14.66 8.82 12.42
CA PHE A 80 14.37 10.22 12.11
C PHE A 80 14.57 10.52 10.62
N ASP A 81 15.68 10.08 10.04
CA ASP A 81 15.95 10.28 8.60
C ASP A 81 14.92 9.54 7.74
N PHE A 82 14.53 8.34 8.15
CA PHE A 82 13.46 7.59 7.49
C PHE A 82 12.12 8.34 7.52
N VAL A 83 11.76 8.94 8.66
CA VAL A 83 10.55 9.78 8.77
C VAL A 83 10.63 10.96 7.80
N GLN A 84 11.74 11.70 7.78
CA GLN A 84 11.89 12.87 6.91
C GLN A 84 11.76 12.45 5.43
N ARG A 85 12.55 11.46 5.00
CA ARG A 85 12.56 11.00 3.61
C ARG A 85 11.22 10.43 3.17
N SER A 86 10.59 9.61 4.01
CA SER A 86 9.29 9.00 3.68
C SER A 86 8.16 10.03 3.57
N CYS A 87 8.17 11.03 4.44
CA CYS A 87 7.23 12.15 4.37
C CYS A 87 7.48 13.00 3.11
N ASP A 88 8.74 13.25 2.74
CA ASP A 88 9.09 14.00 1.53
C ASP A 88 8.63 13.29 0.25
N ILE A 89 8.89 11.98 0.15
CA ILE A 89 8.44 11.15 -0.98
C ILE A 89 6.92 11.19 -1.08
N SER A 90 6.22 11.00 0.04
CA SER A 90 4.75 10.99 0.07
C SER A 90 4.17 12.35 -0.28
N PHE A 91 4.75 13.43 0.25
CA PHE A 91 4.35 14.79 -0.07
C PHE A 91 4.53 15.08 -1.56
N GLN A 92 5.69 14.74 -2.13
CA GLN A 92 5.96 14.95 -3.55
C GLN A 92 5.01 14.15 -4.43
N TYR A 93 4.74 12.89 -4.09
CA TYR A 93 3.81 12.05 -4.83
C TYR A 93 2.41 12.66 -4.82
N VAL A 94 1.83 12.91 -3.64
CA VAL A 94 0.49 13.47 -3.48
C VAL A 94 0.39 14.85 -4.15
N ASN A 95 1.41 15.70 -4.00
CA ASN A 95 1.42 17.04 -4.55
C ASN A 95 1.53 17.05 -6.09
N ARG A 96 2.25 16.10 -6.70
CA ARG A 96 2.39 16.02 -8.17
C ARG A 96 1.27 15.22 -8.83
N TYR A 97 0.57 14.37 -8.07
CA TYR A 97 -0.47 13.52 -8.63
C TYR A 97 -1.61 14.34 -9.26
N SER A 98 -1.95 13.99 -10.50
CA SER A 98 -3.03 14.59 -11.27
C SER A 98 -4.04 13.52 -11.63
N ILE A 99 -5.27 13.67 -11.14
CA ILE A 99 -6.36 12.72 -11.37
C ILE A 99 -6.71 12.55 -12.86
N ASN A 100 -6.38 13.55 -13.67
CA ASN A 100 -6.62 13.53 -15.12
C ASN A 100 -5.75 12.47 -15.83
N ASN A 101 -4.62 12.08 -15.24
CA ASN A 101 -3.74 11.05 -15.80
C ASN A 101 -4.33 9.64 -15.63
N ALA A 102 -5.00 9.38 -14.49
CA ALA A 102 -5.61 8.07 -14.22
C ALA A 102 -6.94 7.85 -14.97
N PHE A 103 -7.62 8.91 -15.41
CA PHE A 103 -8.86 8.81 -16.17
C PHE A 103 -8.99 9.87 -17.25
N PRO A 104 -8.54 9.60 -18.49
CA PRO A 104 -8.63 10.54 -19.61
C PRO A 104 -10.07 10.79 -20.10
N PHE A 105 -11.07 10.05 -19.61
CA PHE A 105 -12.48 10.21 -19.99
C PHE A 105 -13.29 11.04 -18.98
N PHE A 106 -14.00 12.03 -19.53
CA PHE A 106 -14.86 13.01 -18.84
C PHE A 106 -16.02 12.33 -18.08
N ARG A 107 -15.81 11.96 -16.80
CA ARG A 107 -16.91 12.06 -15.82
C ARG A 107 -16.65 13.32 -15.01
N LYS A 108 -17.58 14.28 -15.04
CA LYS A 108 -17.53 15.46 -14.17
C LYS A 108 -17.64 14.98 -12.72
N GLY A 109 -16.94 15.66 -11.80
CA GLY A 109 -17.08 15.42 -10.36
C GLY A 109 -16.19 14.33 -9.74
N LYS A 110 -15.11 13.91 -10.40
CA LYS A 110 -14.14 12.97 -9.81
C LYS A 110 -13.26 13.69 -8.78
N ILE A 111 -13.03 13.04 -7.64
CA ILE A 111 -12.08 13.53 -6.62
C ILE A 111 -11.02 12.44 -6.41
N GLY A 112 -9.74 12.80 -6.57
CA GLY A 112 -8.63 11.95 -6.18
C GLY A 112 -8.52 11.89 -4.66
N LEU A 113 -8.47 10.67 -4.14
CA LEU A 113 -8.34 10.36 -2.72
C LEU A 113 -7.05 9.60 -2.47
N PHE A 114 -6.43 9.82 -1.33
CA PHE A 114 -5.17 9.19 -0.94
C PHE A 114 -5.34 8.49 0.39
N LYS A 115 -5.10 7.17 0.43
CA LYS A 115 -4.89 6.43 1.68
C LYS A 115 -3.42 6.51 2.01
N ILE A 116 -3.08 7.00 3.20
CA ILE A 116 -1.70 7.08 3.71
C ILE A 116 -1.45 5.89 4.62
N SER A 117 -0.42 5.09 4.33
CA SER A 117 0.00 3.95 5.13
C SER A 117 1.25 4.33 5.94
N TYR A 118 1.21 4.17 7.26
CA TYR A 118 2.27 4.62 8.18
C TYR A 118 2.48 3.63 9.33
N ILE A 119 3.61 3.76 10.03
CA ILE A 119 3.98 2.88 11.16
C ILE A 119 4.12 3.70 12.43
N GLU A 120 3.23 3.49 13.40
CA GLU A 120 3.16 4.33 14.60
C GLU A 120 4.35 4.11 15.55
N LYS A 121 4.88 2.90 15.60
CA LYS A 121 5.94 2.54 16.53
C LYS A 121 7.14 1.92 15.80
N PRO A 122 8.38 2.34 16.10
CA PRO A 122 9.58 1.77 15.48
C PRO A 122 9.67 0.24 15.54
N GLU A 123 9.22 -0.37 16.62
CA GLU A 123 9.20 -1.82 16.82
C GLU A 123 8.17 -2.55 15.93
N GLU A 124 7.17 -1.84 15.40
CA GLU A 124 6.24 -2.36 14.40
C GLU A 124 6.84 -2.30 12.98
N TYR A 125 7.99 -1.63 12.81
CA TYR A 125 8.71 -1.62 11.55
C TYR A 125 9.34 -2.99 11.28
N ILE A 126 8.58 -3.79 10.55
CA ILE A 126 9.09 -4.95 9.84
C ILE A 126 9.28 -4.48 8.40
N ASP A 127 10.43 -4.81 7.82
CA ASP A 127 10.66 -4.66 6.38
C ASP A 127 9.82 -5.70 5.61
N ILE A 128 8.50 -5.56 5.75
CA ILE A 128 7.49 -6.44 5.19
C ILE A 128 7.52 -6.31 3.67
N SER A 129 7.82 -5.14 3.15
CA SER A 129 8.06 -4.90 1.73
C SER A 129 9.21 -5.78 1.21
N SER A 130 10.38 -5.78 1.87
CA SER A 130 11.47 -6.67 1.49
C SER A 130 11.11 -8.15 1.61
N LYS A 131 10.35 -8.54 2.64
CA LYS A 131 9.89 -9.94 2.78
C LYS A 131 8.91 -10.35 1.69
N VAL A 132 7.93 -9.50 1.39
CA VAL A 132 6.96 -9.70 0.31
C VAL A 132 7.66 -9.73 -1.04
N ASN A 133 8.55 -8.76 -1.30
CA ASN A 133 9.33 -8.68 -2.53
C ASN A 133 10.18 -9.94 -2.71
N LYS A 134 10.83 -10.45 -1.65
CA LYS A 134 11.55 -11.73 -1.69
C LYS A 134 10.65 -12.91 -2.03
N VAL A 135 9.46 -12.99 -1.45
CA VAL A 135 8.50 -14.06 -1.78
C VAL A 135 8.07 -13.97 -3.25
N LEU A 136 7.81 -12.77 -3.78
CA LEU A 136 7.46 -12.57 -5.19
C LEU A 136 8.63 -12.87 -6.13
N ALA A 137 9.85 -12.42 -5.78
CA ALA A 137 11.07 -12.68 -6.54
C ALA A 137 11.46 -14.17 -6.56
N GLN A 138 11.12 -14.92 -5.50
CA GLN A 138 11.27 -16.38 -5.48
C GLN A 138 10.16 -17.10 -6.24
N TRP A 139 8.94 -16.57 -6.23
CA TRP A 139 7.84 -17.12 -7.00
C TRP A 139 8.10 -17.05 -8.51
N ASN A 140 8.62 -15.92 -8.98
CA ASN A 140 9.20 -15.73 -10.31
C ASN A 140 8.42 -16.42 -11.45
N PRO A 141 7.14 -16.08 -11.66
CA PRO A 141 6.27 -16.82 -12.59
C PRO A 141 6.70 -16.74 -14.06
N ILE A 142 7.60 -15.82 -14.42
CA ILE A 142 8.15 -15.65 -15.78
C ILE A 142 9.60 -16.14 -15.91
N GLY A 143 10.19 -16.64 -14.82
CA GLY A 143 11.51 -17.29 -14.84
C GLY A 143 12.68 -16.37 -15.16
N VAL A 144 12.60 -15.09 -14.78
CA VAL A 144 13.73 -14.15 -14.96
C VAL A 144 14.85 -14.42 -13.95
N PRO A 145 16.12 -14.09 -14.24
CA PRO A 145 17.20 -14.14 -13.26
C PRO A 145 16.85 -13.44 -11.93
N LEU A 146 17.35 -13.95 -10.80
CA LEU A 146 16.98 -13.45 -9.46
C LEU A 146 17.32 -11.97 -9.25
N ASP A 147 18.44 -11.51 -9.82
CA ASP A 147 18.88 -10.11 -9.80
C ASP A 147 17.90 -9.19 -10.56
N ILE A 148 17.19 -9.71 -11.55
CA ILE A 148 16.10 -9.01 -12.23
C ILE A 148 14.81 -9.13 -11.41
N ALA A 149 14.47 -10.33 -10.95
CA ALA A 149 13.28 -10.63 -10.15
C ALA A 149 13.17 -9.76 -8.89
N ASP A 150 14.30 -9.43 -8.26
CA ASP A 150 14.37 -8.57 -7.06
C ASP A 150 13.84 -7.15 -7.30
N SER A 151 13.78 -6.68 -8.55
CA SER A 151 13.24 -5.37 -8.92
C SER A 151 11.94 -5.44 -9.75
N GLU A 152 11.71 -6.55 -10.44
CA GLU A 152 10.57 -6.75 -11.36
C GLU A 152 9.22 -6.70 -10.64
N TYR A 153 9.16 -7.21 -9.40
CA TYR A 153 7.89 -7.35 -8.68
C TYR A 153 7.62 -6.25 -7.66
N THR A 154 8.54 -5.29 -7.52
CA THR A 154 8.49 -4.27 -6.47
C THR A 154 7.24 -3.40 -6.57
N GLU A 155 6.76 -3.11 -7.78
CA GLU A 155 5.54 -2.32 -8.00
C GLU A 155 4.26 -2.98 -7.45
N TYR A 156 4.27 -4.30 -7.28
CA TYR A 156 3.13 -5.08 -6.79
C TYR A 156 3.10 -5.24 -5.27
N VAL A 157 4.23 -5.01 -4.61
CA VAL A 157 4.42 -5.20 -3.16
C VAL A 157 3.34 -4.49 -2.33
N PRO A 158 2.96 -3.22 -2.61
CA PRO A 158 1.92 -2.54 -1.81
C PRO A 158 0.55 -3.20 -1.89
N TYR A 159 0.18 -3.78 -3.04
CA TYR A 159 -1.10 -4.49 -3.20
C TYR A 159 -1.16 -5.74 -2.36
N ILE A 160 -0.06 -6.50 -2.37
CA ILE A 160 0.06 -7.71 -1.58
C ILE A 160 0.02 -7.35 -0.10
N ILE A 161 0.76 -6.33 0.35
CA ILE A 161 0.75 -5.89 1.76
C ILE A 161 -0.65 -5.53 2.24
N ASP A 162 -1.44 -4.79 1.45
CA ASP A 162 -2.80 -4.43 1.85
C ASP A 162 -3.78 -5.61 1.85
N ALA A 163 -3.54 -6.61 1.01
CA ALA A 163 -4.34 -7.83 0.94
C ALA A 163 -3.96 -8.87 2.02
N ILE A 164 -2.74 -8.79 2.54
CA ILE A 164 -2.24 -9.70 3.58
C ILE A 164 -3.18 -9.67 4.79
N GLY A 165 -3.53 -10.86 5.27
CA GLY A 165 -4.57 -11.07 6.29
C GLY A 165 -5.91 -11.55 5.70
N ASP A 166 -6.10 -11.43 4.38
CA ASP A 166 -7.20 -12.06 3.65
C ASP A 166 -6.65 -12.90 2.48
N ILE A 167 -6.72 -14.23 2.61
CA ILE A 167 -6.19 -15.17 1.61
C ILE A 167 -6.83 -15.00 0.23
N LYS A 168 -8.10 -14.59 0.17
CA LYS A 168 -8.81 -14.39 -1.08
C LYS A 168 -8.34 -13.12 -1.77
N GLU A 169 -8.09 -12.05 -1.02
CA GLU A 169 -7.52 -10.82 -1.56
C GLU A 169 -6.09 -11.04 -2.06
N VAL A 170 -5.24 -11.73 -1.30
CA VAL A 170 -3.87 -12.03 -1.72
C VAL A 170 -3.89 -12.84 -3.02
N THR A 171 -4.76 -13.86 -3.10
CA THR A 171 -4.93 -14.67 -4.32
C THR A 171 -5.37 -13.82 -5.51
N ASN A 172 -6.30 -12.88 -5.32
CA ASN A 172 -6.76 -11.99 -6.37
C ASN A 172 -5.66 -11.02 -6.84
N CYS A 173 -4.82 -10.54 -5.91
CA CYS A 173 -3.65 -9.73 -6.24
C CYS A 173 -2.66 -10.53 -7.08
N LEU A 174 -2.28 -11.74 -6.66
CA LEU A 174 -1.38 -12.62 -7.42
C LEU A 174 -1.90 -12.90 -8.84
N LEU A 175 -3.19 -13.22 -8.98
CA LEU A 175 -3.81 -13.43 -10.29
C LEU A 175 -3.78 -12.17 -11.16
N SER A 176 -3.87 -10.99 -10.56
CA SER A 176 -3.83 -9.72 -11.28
C SER A 176 -2.41 -9.38 -11.74
N ILE A 177 -1.40 -9.69 -10.92
CA ILE A 177 0.02 -9.60 -11.29
C ILE A 177 0.28 -10.44 -12.54
N LEU A 178 -0.11 -11.72 -12.53
CA LEU A 178 0.07 -12.63 -13.68
C LEU A 178 -0.54 -12.08 -14.97
N ARG A 179 -1.73 -11.48 -14.90
CA ARG A 179 -2.37 -10.88 -16.06
C ARG A 179 -1.61 -9.65 -16.57
N ASN A 180 -1.09 -8.83 -15.66
CA ASN A 180 -0.36 -7.62 -16.02
C ASN A 180 1.00 -7.93 -16.67
N ILE A 181 1.70 -8.95 -16.18
CA ILE A 181 2.99 -9.39 -16.75
C ILE A 181 2.81 -10.30 -17.99
N GLY A 182 1.58 -10.50 -18.46
CA GLY A 182 1.30 -11.23 -19.70
C GLY A 182 1.36 -12.75 -19.60
N VAL A 183 1.33 -13.33 -18.39
CA VAL A 183 1.27 -14.78 -18.23
C VAL A 183 -0.11 -15.29 -18.64
N GLY A 184 -0.13 -16.25 -19.57
CA GLY A 184 -1.36 -16.86 -20.06
C GLY A 184 -2.08 -17.69 -18.99
N LYS A 185 -3.40 -17.79 -19.10
CA LYS A 185 -4.26 -18.48 -18.10
C LYS A 185 -3.97 -19.97 -18.02
N GLU A 186 -3.49 -20.55 -19.12
CA GLU A 186 -3.14 -21.95 -19.27
C GLU A 186 -2.02 -22.41 -18.31
N VAL A 187 -1.17 -21.49 -17.85
CA VAL A 187 -0.08 -21.81 -16.93
C VAL A 187 -0.45 -21.62 -15.46
N PHE A 188 -1.61 -21.01 -15.15
CA PHE A 188 -1.99 -20.63 -13.77
C PHE A 188 -2.03 -21.81 -12.80
N ASN A 189 -2.45 -22.98 -13.27
CA ASN A 189 -2.53 -24.20 -12.46
C ASN A 189 -1.15 -24.72 -12.02
N ASN A 190 -0.07 -24.33 -12.70
CA ASN A 190 1.29 -24.77 -12.42
C ASN A 190 2.08 -23.78 -11.56
N LEU A 191 1.49 -22.64 -11.20
CA LEU A 191 2.18 -21.53 -10.52
C LEU A 191 1.98 -21.52 -9.00
N ASP A 192 1.44 -22.59 -8.42
CA ASP A 192 1.31 -22.75 -6.96
C ASP A 192 0.73 -21.52 -6.23
N ILE A 193 -0.20 -20.79 -6.86
CA ILE A 193 -0.73 -19.50 -6.38
C ILE A 193 -1.22 -19.59 -4.93
N THR A 194 -1.91 -20.68 -4.61
CA THR A 194 -2.41 -20.94 -3.24
C THR A 194 -1.28 -21.01 -2.23
N LYS A 195 -0.16 -21.67 -2.55
CA LYS A 195 1.00 -21.78 -1.68
C LYS A 195 1.65 -20.41 -1.45
N ILE A 196 1.81 -19.63 -2.51
CA ILE A 196 2.37 -18.27 -2.41
C ILE A 196 1.44 -17.37 -1.59
N ALA A 197 0.13 -17.46 -1.79
CA ALA A 197 -0.85 -16.72 -1.01
C ALA A 197 -0.76 -17.05 0.49
N PHE A 198 -0.59 -18.33 0.83
CA PHE A 198 -0.36 -18.74 2.22
C PHE A 198 0.96 -18.21 2.78
N GLN A 199 2.07 -18.32 2.03
CA GLN A 199 3.37 -17.77 2.45
C GLN A 199 3.29 -16.27 2.74
N LEU A 200 2.64 -15.51 1.87
CA LEU A 200 2.44 -14.07 2.04
C LEU A 200 1.57 -13.76 3.25
N ASN A 201 0.50 -14.53 3.49
CA ASN A 201 -0.33 -14.35 4.69
C ASN A 201 0.38 -14.76 5.99
N ASP A 202 1.27 -15.74 5.95
CA ASP A 202 2.07 -16.11 7.12
C ASP A 202 3.06 -15.01 7.53
N LEU A 203 3.45 -14.14 6.58
CA LEU A 203 4.18 -12.92 6.92
C LEU A 203 3.36 -12.00 7.85
N ALA A 204 2.02 -12.04 7.81
CA ALA A 204 1.16 -11.38 8.80
C ALA A 204 0.92 -12.20 10.07
N ASN A 205 0.90 -13.53 10.02
CA ASN A 205 0.76 -14.34 11.24
C ASN A 205 1.98 -14.18 12.17
N HIS A 206 3.17 -13.96 11.61
CA HIS A 206 4.33 -13.52 12.38
C HIS A 206 4.21 -12.09 12.96
N GLN A 207 3.28 -11.24 12.47
CA GLN A 207 2.91 -9.96 13.11
C GLN A 207 1.99 -10.17 14.33
N ILE A 208 1.26 -11.29 14.39
CA ILE A 208 0.33 -11.61 15.49
C ILE A 208 1.07 -12.29 16.65
N ILE A 209 2.06 -13.15 16.41
CA ILE A 209 2.82 -13.80 17.49
C ILE A 209 3.69 -12.80 18.29
N SER A 210 4.09 -11.67 17.68
CA SER A 210 4.71 -10.55 18.42
C SER A 210 3.68 -9.65 19.13
N LYS A 211 2.38 -9.84 18.92
CA LYS A 211 1.27 -9.16 19.61
C LYS A 211 0.48 -10.06 20.59
N ILE A 212 0.77 -11.38 20.63
CA ILE A 212 0.11 -12.34 21.55
C ILE A 212 0.99 -12.71 22.77
N LYS A 213 2.23 -12.24 22.86
CA LYS A 213 2.93 -12.22 24.15
C LYS A 213 2.60 -10.90 24.85
N GLU A 214 1.80 -11.01 25.90
CA GLU A 214 1.33 -9.97 26.83
C GLU A 214 -0.02 -9.33 26.49
N SER A 215 -1.07 -10.13 26.69
CA SER A 215 -2.26 -9.69 27.44
C SER A 215 -2.38 -10.54 28.69
#